data_AF-A0A482UT69-F1
#
_entry.id   AF-A0A482UT69-F1
#
_cell.length_a   1.000
_cell.length_b   1.000
_cell.length_c   1.000
_cell.angle_alpha   90.00
_cell.angle_beta   90.00
_cell.angle_gamma   90.00
#
_symmetry.space_group_name_H-M   'P 1'
#
loop_
_entity.id
_entity.type
_entity.pdbx_description
1 polymer ?
#
loop_
_entity_poly.entity_id
_entity_poly.type
_entity_poly.pdbx_seq_one_letter_code
_entity_poly.pdbx_strand_id
1 'polypeptide(L)' 'VFPSSEWLEREAFDFFGVFYSEHPDLRRILTDYGFPSYALRKDFPVQGYFDLIESLSSYLEKKSAQGN' A
#
# COMPACT_ATOMS: atom_id res chain seq x y z
N VAL A 1 -23.16 15.44 10.22
CA VAL A 1 -21.95 14.59 10.32
C VAL A 1 -22.40 13.17 10.59
N PHE A 2 -22.02 12.22 9.74
CA PHE A 2 -22.43 10.81 9.88
C PHE A 2 -21.32 10.04 10.59
N PRO A 3 -21.56 9.46 11.78
CA PRO A 3 -20.51 8.76 12.54
C PRO A 3 -19.91 7.58 11.78
N SER A 4 -20.69 6.92 10.93
CA SER A 4 -20.25 5.75 10.15
C SER A 4 -19.34 6.09 8.95
N SER A 5 -19.10 7.38 8.66
CA SER A 5 -18.26 7.81 7.53
C SER A 5 -16.76 7.61 7.76
N GLU A 6 -16.33 7.50 9.02
CA GLU A 6 -14.90 7.40 9.37
C GLU A 6 -14.19 6.27 8.61
N TRP A 7 -14.82 5.09 8.55
CA TRP A 7 -14.25 3.92 7.86
C TRP A 7 -14.17 4.10 6.35
N LEU A 8 -15.18 4.72 5.75
CA LEU A 8 -15.24 4.95 4.30
C LEU A 8 -14.23 6.03 3.86
N GLU A 9 -14.05 7.07 4.68
CA GLU A 9 -13.04 8.11 4.45
C GLU A 9 -11.63 7.53 4.54
N ARG A 10 -11.40 6.59 5.46
CA ARG A 10 -10.13 5.83 5.55
C ARG A 10 -9.91 4.90 4.37
N GLU A 11 -10.95 4.22 3.90
CA GLU A 11 -10.87 3.37 2.70
C GLU A 11 -10.54 4.18 1.45
N ALA A 12 -11.21 5.32 1.26
CA ALA A 12 -10.94 6.23 0.14
C ALA A 12 -9.51 6.80 0.20
N PHE A 13 -9.01 7.12 1.39
CA PHE A 13 -7.63 7.50 1.57
C PHE A 13 -6.65 6.38 1.19
N ASP A 14 -6.93 5.14 1.58
CA ASP A 14 -6.03 4.00 1.37
C ASP A 14 -5.94 3.59 -0.11
N PHE A 15 -7.04 3.62 -0.85
CA PHE A 15 -7.07 3.18 -2.24
C PHE A 15 -6.86 4.27 -3.29
N PHE A 16 -7.23 5.51 -2.99
CA PHE A 16 -7.20 6.62 -3.94
C PHE A 16 -6.33 7.79 -3.49
N GLY A 17 -5.92 7.85 -2.22
CA GLY A 17 -5.12 8.95 -1.71
C GLY A 17 -5.89 10.26 -1.53
N VAL A 18 -7.20 10.17 -1.34
CA VAL A 18 -8.05 11.34 -1.05
C VAL A 18 -7.83 11.77 0.41
N PHE A 19 -7.44 13.03 0.61
CA PHE A 19 -7.22 13.59 1.95
C PHE A 19 -8.47 14.31 2.47
N TYR A 20 -8.81 14.04 3.72
CA TYR A 20 -9.91 14.68 4.44
C TYR A 20 -9.33 15.51 5.60
N SER A 21 -9.56 16.84 5.60
CA SER A 21 -8.93 17.78 6.55
C SER A 21 -9.51 17.73 7.97
N GLU A 22 -10.76 17.28 8.13
CA GLU A 22 -11.48 17.25 9.39
C GLU A 22 -11.56 15.84 10.01
N HIS A 23 -10.75 14.89 9.53
CA HIS A 23 -10.78 13.50 10.00
C HIS A 23 -9.84 13.29 11.21
N PRO A 24 -10.31 12.69 12.32
CA PRO A 24 -9.53 12.58 13.56
C PRO A 24 -8.32 11.64 13.48
N ASP A 25 -8.38 10.57 12.67
CA ASP A 25 -7.26 9.62 12.47
C ASP A 25 -7.23 9.05 11.05
N LEU A 26 -6.74 9.84 10.10
CA LEU A 26 -6.61 9.41 8.70
C LEU A 26 -5.33 8.57 8.54
N ARG A 27 -5.48 7.25 8.45
CA ARG A 27 -4.40 6.30 8.22
C ARG A 27 -4.89 5.14 7.35
N ARG A 28 -3.95 4.39 6.80
CA ARG A 28 -4.22 3.21 5.99
C ARG A 28 -4.72 2.04 6.84
N ILE A 29 -5.62 1.24 6.28
CA ILE A 29 -6.31 0.17 7.03
C ILE A 29 -6.32 -1.18 6.31
N LEU A 30 -6.28 -1.19 4.98
CA LEU A 30 -6.37 -2.39 4.14
C LEU A 30 -5.06 -2.68 3.41
N THR A 31 -4.29 -1.67 3.03
CA THR A 31 -2.96 -1.88 2.41
C THR A 31 -1.89 -2.15 3.46
N ASP A 32 -0.84 -2.88 3.04
CA ASP A 32 0.32 -3.16 3.89
C ASP A 32 1.02 -1.85 4.32
N TYR A 33 1.61 -1.85 5.51
CA TYR A 33 2.21 -0.67 6.15
C TYR A 33 3.30 -0.01 5.29
N GLY A 34 3.96 -0.78 4.41
CA GLY A 34 5.02 -0.30 3.52
C GLY A 34 4.59 0.00 2.09
N PHE A 35 3.28 -0.01 1.77
CA PHE A 35 2.83 0.10 0.39
C PHE A 35 3.13 1.51 -0.19
N PRO A 36 3.88 1.65 -1.28
CA PRO A 36 4.38 2.97 -1.71
C PRO A 36 3.36 3.80 -2.49
N SER A 37 2.20 3.25 -2.87
CA SER A 37 1.26 3.89 -3.80
C SER A 37 -0.20 3.63 -3.42
N TYR A 38 -1.13 4.04 -4.28
CA TYR A 38 -2.59 3.88 -4.14
C TYR A 38 -3.09 2.89 -5.18
N ALA A 39 -3.54 1.71 -4.72
CA ALA A 39 -3.73 0.53 -5.59
C ALA A 39 -4.81 0.70 -6.67
N LEU A 40 -5.84 1.53 -6.44
CA LEU A 40 -6.96 1.72 -7.38
C LEU A 40 -6.78 2.94 -8.30
N ARG A 41 -5.59 3.55 -8.32
CA ARG A 41 -5.29 4.64 -9.25
C ARG A 41 -5.09 4.07 -10.66
N LYS A 42 -5.64 4.74 -11.68
CA LYS A 42 -5.55 4.30 -13.09
C LYS A 42 -4.12 4.14 -13.61
N ASP A 43 -3.17 4.84 -13.00
CA ASP A 43 -1.75 4.80 -13.35
C ASP A 43 -1.04 3.58 -12.76
N PHE A 44 -1.70 2.82 -11.87
CA PHE A 44 -1.12 1.69 -11.17
C PHE A 44 -1.30 0.38 -11.95
N PRO A 45 -0.23 -0.41 -12.20
CA PRO A 45 -0.35 -1.68 -12.88
C PRO A 45 -1.10 -2.71 -12.01
N VAL A 46 -1.95 -3.53 -12.63
CA VAL A 46 -2.81 -4.53 -11.94
C VAL A 46 -2.00 -5.52 -11.09
N GLN A 47 -0.76 -5.82 -11.50
CA GLN A 47 0.13 -6.76 -10.82
C GLN A 47 0.88 -6.13 -9.63
N GLY A 48 0.87 -4.81 -9.48
CA GLY A 48 1.71 -4.10 -8.51
C GLY A 48 3.20 -4.10 -8.86
N TYR A 49 4.00 -3.42 -8.05
CA TYR A 49 5.46 -3.29 -8.24
C TYR A 49 6.28 -4.17 -7.29
N PHE A 50 5.64 -4.81 -6.31
CA PHE A 50 6.30 -5.53 -5.23
C PHE A 50 5.64 -6.90 -5.06
N ASP A 51 6.05 -7.85 -5.89
CA ASP A 51 5.80 -9.25 -5.60
C ASP A 51 6.81 -9.70 -4.54
N LEU A 52 6.31 -10.02 -3.33
CA LEU A 52 7.15 -10.51 -2.23
C LEU A 52 7.99 -11.73 -2.65
N ILE A 53 7.45 -12.57 -3.53
CA ILE A 53 8.14 -13.75 -4.08
C ILE A 53 9.33 -13.35 -4.95
N GLU A 54 9.19 -12.30 -5.76
CA GLU A 54 10.26 -11.81 -6.64
C GLU A 54 11.38 -11.15 -5.81
N SER A 55 11.00 -10.36 -4.79
CA SER A 55 11.96 -9.77 -3.85
C SER A 55 12.76 -10.83 -3.08
N LEU A 56 12.13 -11.91 -2.63
CA LEU A 56 12.80 -12.99 -1.91
C LEU A 56 13.73 -13.79 -2.83
N SER A 57 13.32 -14.05 -4.07
CA SER A 57 14.14 -14.74 -5.06
C SER A 57 15.41 -13.94 -5.36
N SER A 58 15.29 -12.62 -5.61
CA SER A 58 16.45 -11.73 -5.81
C SER A 58 17.38 -11.66 -4.59
N TYR A 59 16.81 -11.68 -3.37
CA TYR A 59 17.61 -11.69 -2.15
C TYR A 59 18.40 -13.00 -1.99
N LEU A 60 17.79 -14.15 -2.27
CA LEU A 60 18.46 -15.45 -2.19
C LEU A 60 19.59 -15.57 -3.22
N GLU A 61 19.38 -15.09 -4.45
CA GLU A 61 20.43 -15.04 -5.47
C GLU A 61 21.60 -14.13 -5.08
N LYS A 62 21.31 -12.95 -4.52
CA LYS A 62 22.37 -12.06 -4.02
C LYS A 62 23.14 -12.67 -2.85
N LYS A 63 22.45 -13.40 -1.97
CA LYS A 63 23.06 -14.06 -0.82
C LYS A 63 23.93 -15.26 -1.24
N SER A 64 23.54 -16.02 -2.27
CA SER A 64 24.36 -17.11 -2.80
C SER A 64 25.60 -16.58 -3.54
N ALA A 65 25.52 -15.42 -4.19
CA ALA A 65 26.64 -14.79 -4.89
C ALA A 65 27.70 -14.17 -3.95
N GLN A 66 27.35 -13.84 -2.70
CA GLN A 66 28.26 -13.26 -1.69
C GLN A 66 28.96 -14.30 -0.81
N GLY A 67 28.67 -15.59 -0.98
CA GLY A 67 29.36 -16.66 -0.28
C GLY A 67 30.64 -17.11 -1.00
N ASN A 68 31.72 -16.36 -0.84
CA ASN A 68 33.12 -16.79 -1.03
C ASN A 68 34.03 -15.98 -0.12
#